data_AF-A0A505DGJ7-F1
#
_entry.id   AF-A0A505DGJ7-F1
#
_cell.length_a   1.000
_cell.length_b   1.000
_cell.length_c   1.000
_cell.angle_alpha   90.00
_cell.angle_beta   90.00
_cell.angle_gamma   90.00
#
_symmetry.space_group_name_H-M   'P 1'
#
loop_
_entity.id
_entity.type
_entity.pdbx_description
1 polymer ?
#
loop_
_entity_poly.entity_id
_entity_poly.type
_entity_poly.pdbx_seq_one_letter_code
_entity_poly.pdbx_strand_id
1 'polypeptide(L)'
;MTLRRSGPSCPVASAAFLSADETTAWFRAWTGNGDLNGDGFRVFGQDGTGGYAAFWLIRRGRALVEQPVVFLGSEGETGVVACNLAGFLWLLADGFGPWEAATSYEPDRVPRANRELTAIAEDFAPHLRASATAVTEQATREFPDFGDTIMELCR
;
A
#
# COMPACT_ATOMS: atom_id res chain seq x y z
N MET A 1 18.34 43.57 2.82
CA MET A 1 17.90 42.90 1.58
C MET A 1 18.31 41.45 1.69
N THR A 2 17.42 40.61 2.24
CA THR A 2 17.73 39.22 2.61
C THR A 2 17.08 38.29 1.61
N LEU A 3 17.90 37.62 0.79
CA LEU A 3 17.45 36.61 -0.17
C LEU A 3 16.98 35.36 0.59
N ARG A 4 15.68 35.05 0.49
CA ARG A 4 15.09 33.78 0.91
C ARG A 4 15.63 32.68 0.02
N ARG A 5 16.27 31.68 0.60
CA ARG A 5 16.54 30.40 -0.07
C ARG A 5 15.28 29.55 0.00
N SER A 6 14.62 29.38 -1.13
CA SER A 6 13.65 28.30 -1.35
C SER A 6 14.41 26.97 -1.32
N GLY A 7 14.17 26.17 -0.27
CA GLY A 7 14.58 24.77 -0.24
C GLY A 7 13.54 23.90 -0.95
N PRO A 8 13.93 22.75 -1.53
CA PRO A 8 12.99 21.83 -2.14
C PRO A 8 12.05 21.29 -1.05
N SER A 9 10.75 21.41 -1.29
CA SER A 9 9.71 20.73 -0.52
C SER A 9 9.83 19.23 -0.77
N CYS A 10 10.62 18.55 0.06
CA CYS A 10 10.47 17.10 0.24
C CYS A 10 9.03 16.84 0.70
N PRO A 11 8.27 15.94 0.07
CA PRO A 11 7.01 15.49 0.65
C PRO A 11 7.38 14.76 1.94
N VAL A 12 6.93 15.31 3.05
CA VAL A 12 7.01 14.69 4.37
C VAL A 12 6.22 13.39 4.26
N ALA A 13 6.83 12.25 4.57
CA ALA A 13 6.06 11.06 4.89
C ALA A 13 5.07 11.45 6.00
N SER A 14 3.78 11.49 5.69
CA SER A 14 2.78 11.88 6.68
C SER A 14 2.78 10.83 7.78
N ALA A 15 3.11 11.22 9.01
CA ALA A 15 3.14 10.32 10.17
C ALA A 15 1.74 9.85 10.62
N ALA A 16 0.70 10.14 9.82
CA ALA A 16 -0.69 9.87 10.10
C ALA A 16 -1.40 9.37 8.84
N PHE A 17 -2.44 8.56 9.04
CA PHE A 17 -3.36 8.21 7.97
C PHE A 17 -3.97 9.46 7.34
N LEU A 18 -4.35 9.37 6.05
CA LEU A 18 -5.25 10.36 5.48
C LEU A 18 -6.55 10.41 6.30
N SER A 19 -7.13 11.60 6.42
CA SER A 19 -8.46 11.76 7.03
C SER A 19 -9.53 11.05 6.20
N ALA A 20 -10.72 10.85 6.78
CA ALA A 20 -11.84 10.22 6.08
C ALA A 20 -12.27 11.03 4.84
N ASP A 21 -12.25 12.36 4.94
CA ASP A 21 -12.60 13.26 3.84
C ASP A 21 -11.54 13.20 2.73
N GLU A 22 -10.25 13.21 3.07
CA GLU A 22 -9.16 13.06 2.10
C GLU A 22 -9.19 11.68 1.43
N THR A 23 -9.43 10.62 2.20
CA THR A 23 -9.56 9.25 1.67
C THR A 23 -10.75 9.16 0.70
N THR A 24 -11.89 9.77 1.05
CA THR A 24 -13.08 9.81 0.17
C THR A 24 -12.82 10.62 -1.10
N ALA A 25 -12.21 11.80 -0.97
CA ALA A 25 -11.88 12.65 -2.11
C ALA A 25 -10.92 11.95 -3.08
N TRP A 26 -9.87 11.33 -2.54
CA TRP A 26 -8.93 10.51 -3.32
C TRP A 26 -9.62 9.35 -4.02
N PHE A 27 -10.42 8.55 -3.31
CA PHE A 27 -11.05 7.36 -3.89
C PHE A 27 -12.04 7.70 -5.02
N ARG A 28 -12.81 8.79 -4.86
CA ARG A 28 -13.69 9.32 -5.92
C ARG A 28 -12.91 9.79 -7.13
N ALA A 29 -11.81 10.52 -6.91
CA ALA A 29 -10.97 11.01 -7.99
C ALA A 29 -10.32 9.85 -8.76
N TRP A 30 -9.87 8.81 -8.06
CA TRP A 30 -9.24 7.64 -8.66
C TRP A 30 -10.23 6.79 -9.48
N THR A 31 -11.42 6.55 -8.94
CA THR A 31 -12.46 5.74 -9.62
C THR A 31 -13.25 6.51 -10.68
N GLY A 32 -13.16 7.84 -10.71
CA GLY A 32 -14.07 8.68 -11.49
C GLY A 32 -15.52 8.69 -10.95
N ASN A 33 -15.78 8.02 -9.83
CA ASN A 33 -17.12 7.80 -9.31
C ASN A 33 -17.41 8.64 -8.06
N GLY A 34 -18.14 9.74 -8.24
CA GLY A 34 -18.49 10.68 -7.17
C GLY A 34 -19.44 10.13 -6.08
N ASP A 35 -20.09 9.00 -6.32
CA ASP A 35 -21.07 8.42 -5.38
C ASP A 35 -20.42 7.58 -4.27
N LEU A 36 -19.13 7.26 -4.41
CA LEU A 36 -18.42 6.38 -3.46
C LEU A 36 -18.02 7.10 -2.18
N ASN A 37 -17.76 6.32 -1.13
CA ASN A 37 -17.07 6.78 0.08
C ASN A 37 -15.73 6.05 0.22
N GLY A 38 -14.78 6.67 0.92
CA GLY A 38 -13.46 6.09 1.18
C GLY A 38 -13.41 5.21 2.43
N ASP A 39 -14.55 4.94 3.08
CA ASP A 39 -14.58 4.34 4.42
C ASP A 39 -14.00 2.92 4.47
N GLY A 40 -13.99 2.23 3.33
CA GLY A 40 -13.35 0.93 3.15
C GLY A 40 -11.82 0.96 3.21
N PHE A 41 -11.19 2.14 3.27
CA PHE A 41 -9.74 2.28 3.21
C PHE A 41 -9.17 3.12 4.35
N ARG A 42 -7.93 2.80 4.76
CA ARG A 42 -7.09 3.65 5.62
C ARG A 42 -5.74 3.83 4.96
N VAL A 43 -5.57 4.94 4.25
CA VAL A 43 -4.35 5.27 3.49
C VAL A 43 -3.25 5.70 4.44
N PHE A 44 -2.06 5.08 4.34
CA PHE A 44 -0.94 5.35 5.24
C PHE A 44 0.40 5.60 4.53
N GLY A 45 0.47 5.38 3.22
CA GLY A 45 1.70 5.57 2.46
C GLY A 45 1.41 6.02 1.04
N GLN A 46 2.37 6.74 0.47
CA GLN A 46 2.43 7.08 -0.94
C GLN A 46 3.79 6.62 -1.47
N ASP A 47 3.81 5.98 -2.64
CA ASP A 47 5.04 5.39 -3.22
C ASP A 47 5.97 6.41 -3.90
N GLY A 48 5.59 7.70 -3.89
CA GLY A 48 6.34 8.80 -4.50
C GLY A 48 6.07 9.02 -5.99
N THR A 49 5.41 8.07 -6.67
CA THR A 49 4.97 8.22 -8.07
C THR A 49 3.54 8.74 -8.18
N GLY A 50 2.76 8.61 -7.10
CA GLY A 50 1.36 9.01 -7.07
C GLY A 50 0.45 7.90 -6.54
N GLY A 51 0.94 6.67 -6.42
CA GLY A 51 0.19 5.54 -5.89
C GLY A 51 0.11 5.54 -4.36
N TYR A 52 -0.99 5.02 -3.85
CA TYR A 52 -1.26 4.94 -2.41
C TYR A 52 -1.25 3.51 -1.90
N ALA A 53 -0.64 3.32 -0.73
CA ALA A 53 -0.76 2.12 0.08
C ALA A 53 -1.81 2.34 1.18
N ALA A 54 -2.74 1.40 1.32
CA ALA A 54 -3.85 1.50 2.26
C ALA A 54 -4.19 0.15 2.90
N PHE A 55 -4.72 0.17 4.11
CA PHE A 55 -5.47 -0.97 4.62
C PHE A 55 -6.84 -1.03 3.95
N TRP A 56 -7.25 -2.19 3.47
CA TRP A 56 -8.60 -2.45 2.97
C TRP A 56 -9.43 -3.16 4.05
N LEU A 57 -10.44 -2.47 4.57
CA LEU A 57 -11.22 -2.86 5.75
C LEU A 57 -12.30 -3.92 5.45
N ILE A 58 -11.89 -5.05 4.85
CA ILE A 58 -12.80 -6.11 4.41
C ILE A 58 -13.09 -7.14 5.50
N ARG A 59 -12.18 -7.34 6.46
CA ARG A 59 -12.35 -8.33 7.54
C ARG A 59 -13.12 -7.72 8.71
N ARG A 60 -14.44 -7.91 8.75
CA ARG A 60 -15.30 -7.34 9.82
C ARG A 60 -14.84 -7.76 11.21
N GLY A 61 -14.74 -6.78 12.13
CA GLY A 61 -14.39 -7.01 13.54
C GLY A 61 -12.92 -7.36 13.81
N ARG A 62 -12.07 -7.40 12.77
CA ARG A 62 -10.62 -7.64 12.92
C ARG A 62 -9.86 -6.33 13.12
N ALA A 63 -8.73 -6.42 13.83
CA ALA A 63 -7.86 -5.27 14.06
C ALA A 63 -7.27 -4.75 12.74
N LEU A 64 -6.85 -3.47 12.72
CA LEU A 64 -6.28 -2.86 11.52
C LEU A 64 -5.07 -3.61 10.98
N VAL A 65 -4.20 -4.09 11.88
CA VAL A 65 -2.99 -4.87 11.53
C VAL A 65 -3.32 -6.23 10.90
N GLU A 66 -4.55 -6.72 11.10
CA GLU A 66 -5.06 -7.93 10.45
C GLU A 66 -5.79 -7.62 9.15
N GLN A 67 -5.94 -6.37 8.72
CA GLN A 67 -6.58 -6.06 7.43
C GLN A 67 -5.56 -6.22 6.28
N PRO A 68 -5.99 -6.67 5.09
CA PRO A 68 -5.12 -6.70 3.92
C PRO A 68 -4.62 -5.29 3.58
N VAL A 69 -3.39 -5.24 3.04
CA VAL A 69 -2.78 -4.03 2.51
C VAL A 69 -2.91 -4.06 0.99
N VAL A 70 -3.41 -2.97 0.43
CA VAL A 70 -3.61 -2.79 -1.01
C VAL A 70 -2.77 -1.64 -1.53
N PHE A 71 -2.49 -1.68 -2.82
CA PHE A 71 -1.89 -0.59 -3.57
C PHE A 71 -2.83 -0.15 -4.69
N LEU A 72 -3.00 1.16 -4.85
CA LEU A 72 -3.74 1.78 -5.95
C LEU A 72 -2.83 2.85 -6.58
N GLY A 73 -2.28 2.53 -7.74
CA GLY A 73 -1.41 3.35 -8.57
C GLY A 73 -2.18 4.42 -9.33
N SER A 74 -1.54 5.55 -9.62
CA SER A 74 -2.17 6.67 -10.34
C SER A 74 -2.54 6.35 -11.78
N GLU A 75 -1.94 5.31 -12.38
CA GLU A 75 -2.22 4.88 -13.76
C GLU A 75 -3.17 3.67 -13.82
N GLY A 76 -3.75 3.27 -12.68
CA GLY A 76 -4.74 2.20 -12.58
C GLY A 76 -4.18 0.87 -12.11
N GLU A 77 -2.87 0.76 -11.83
CA GLU A 77 -2.31 -0.45 -11.24
C GLU A 77 -2.92 -0.68 -9.86
N THR A 78 -3.46 -1.86 -9.62
CA THR A 78 -4.17 -2.14 -8.37
C THR A 78 -3.95 -3.58 -7.95
N GLY A 79 -3.79 -3.81 -6.65
CA GLY A 79 -3.58 -5.15 -6.13
C GLY A 79 -3.55 -5.21 -4.61
N VAL A 80 -3.87 -6.40 -4.07
CA VAL A 80 -3.59 -6.72 -2.67
C VAL A 80 -2.13 -7.13 -2.57
N VAL A 81 -1.32 -6.34 -1.88
CA VAL A 81 0.13 -6.55 -1.77
C VAL A 81 0.50 -7.43 -0.57
N ALA A 82 -0.35 -7.51 0.45
CA ALA A 82 -0.19 -8.41 1.58
C ALA A 82 -1.53 -8.70 2.29
N CYS A 83 -1.67 -9.90 2.86
CA CYS A 83 -2.88 -10.28 3.60
C CYS A 83 -3.03 -9.60 4.98
N ASN A 84 -1.98 -8.96 5.50
CA ASN A 84 -1.95 -8.26 6.78
C ASN A 84 -0.68 -7.39 6.88
N LEU A 85 -0.58 -6.58 7.96
CA LEU A 85 0.58 -5.70 8.18
C LEU A 85 1.89 -6.49 8.32
N ALA A 86 1.88 -7.64 8.98
CA ALA A 86 3.09 -8.45 9.16
C ALA A 86 3.67 -8.90 7.81
N GLY A 87 2.83 -9.39 6.90
CA GLY A 87 3.23 -9.73 5.54
C GLY A 87 3.78 -8.51 4.79
N PHE A 88 3.14 -7.35 4.94
CA PHE A 88 3.61 -6.11 4.32
C PHE A 88 4.99 -5.67 4.83
N LEU A 89 5.26 -5.78 6.14
CA LEU A 89 6.58 -5.46 6.69
C LEU A 89 7.67 -6.40 6.16
N TRP A 90 7.37 -7.70 6.05
CA TRP A 90 8.31 -8.66 5.47
C TRP A 90 8.54 -8.45 3.97
N LEU A 91 7.52 -8.03 3.23
CA LEU A 91 7.64 -7.62 1.83
C LEU A 91 8.59 -6.43 1.68
N LEU A 92 8.43 -5.40 2.51
CA LEU A 92 9.33 -4.24 2.57
C LEU A 92 10.76 -4.63 2.98
N ALA A 93 10.89 -5.54 3.96
CA ALA A 93 12.19 -6.04 4.43
C ALA A 93 12.97 -6.76 3.33
N ASP A 94 12.27 -7.50 2.46
CA ASP A 94 12.84 -8.18 1.29
C ASP A 94 13.21 -7.21 0.16
N GLY A 95 12.88 -5.91 0.30
CA GLY A 95 13.25 -4.85 -0.62
C GLY A 95 12.23 -4.58 -1.73
N PHE A 96 10.99 -5.04 -1.59
CA PHE A 96 9.90 -4.73 -2.51
C PHE A 96 9.06 -3.57 -1.97
N GLY A 97 8.70 -2.64 -2.84
CA GLY A 97 7.68 -1.63 -2.55
C GLY A 97 6.28 -2.08 -2.95
N PRO A 98 5.25 -1.29 -2.58
CA PRO A 98 3.86 -1.58 -2.94
C PRO A 98 3.61 -1.67 -4.44
N TRP A 99 4.20 -0.77 -5.24
CA TRP A 99 4.02 -0.76 -6.70
C TRP A 99 4.60 -2.04 -7.32
N GLU A 100 5.82 -2.45 -6.94
CA GLU A 100 6.45 -3.67 -7.48
C GLU A 100 5.71 -4.94 -7.07
N ALA A 101 5.14 -4.96 -5.87
CA ALA A 101 4.31 -6.05 -5.40
C ALA A 101 2.99 -6.17 -6.19
N ALA A 102 2.40 -5.05 -6.59
CA ALA A 102 1.12 -5.02 -7.31
C ALA A 102 1.28 -5.32 -8.81
N THR A 103 2.38 -4.89 -9.44
CA THR A 103 2.54 -5.01 -10.90
C THR A 103 3.28 -6.28 -11.34
N SER A 104 3.99 -6.96 -10.44
CA SER A 104 4.91 -8.06 -10.77
C SER A 104 5.92 -7.70 -11.88
N TYR A 105 6.07 -6.41 -12.20
CA TYR A 105 6.77 -5.92 -13.37
C TYR A 105 8.20 -5.59 -12.97
N GLU A 106 9.06 -6.60 -12.97
CA GLU A 106 10.51 -6.51 -13.28
C GLU A 106 11.17 -7.88 -13.01
N PRO A 107 11.24 -8.79 -14.00
CA PRO A 107 11.85 -10.11 -13.82
C PRO A 107 13.36 -10.07 -13.51
N ASP A 108 14.04 -8.97 -13.86
CA ASP A 108 15.49 -8.81 -13.68
C ASP A 108 15.86 -8.00 -12.42
N ARG A 109 14.87 -7.50 -11.66
CA ARG A 109 15.16 -6.77 -10.43
C ARG A 109 15.63 -7.75 -9.37
N VAL A 110 16.87 -7.58 -8.92
CA VAL A 110 17.38 -8.26 -7.73
C VAL A 110 16.98 -7.45 -6.51
N PRO A 111 16.03 -7.95 -5.68
CA PRO A 111 15.61 -7.25 -4.47
C PRO A 111 16.81 -7.11 -3.54
N ARG A 112 16.99 -5.92 -2.97
CA ARG A 112 18.01 -5.70 -1.96
C ARG A 112 17.35 -5.60 -0.61
N ALA A 113 17.47 -6.68 0.16
CA ALA A 113 17.00 -6.72 1.53
C ALA A 113 17.50 -5.50 2.30
N ASN A 114 16.58 -4.79 2.94
CA ASN A 114 16.90 -3.60 3.71
C ASN A 114 17.02 -4.00 5.18
N ARG A 115 18.23 -3.88 5.74
CA ARG A 115 18.50 -4.28 7.13
C ARG A 115 17.66 -3.52 8.16
N GLU A 116 17.39 -2.25 7.93
CA GLU A 116 16.57 -1.44 8.85
C GLU A 116 15.12 -1.91 8.84
N LEU A 117 14.57 -2.17 7.66
CA LEU A 117 13.20 -2.69 7.52
C LEU A 117 13.10 -4.15 8.00
N THR A 118 14.17 -4.93 7.86
CA THR A 118 14.25 -6.29 8.42
C THR A 118 14.20 -6.25 9.94
N ALA A 119 14.95 -5.36 10.60
CA ALA A 119 14.90 -5.22 12.05
C ALA A 119 13.48 -4.86 12.54
N ILE A 120 12.80 -3.95 11.83
CA ILE A 120 11.41 -3.60 12.13
C ILE A 120 10.48 -4.82 11.95
N ALA A 121 10.63 -5.58 10.87
CA ALA A 121 9.81 -6.77 10.64
C ALA A 121 10.05 -7.86 11.69
N GLU A 122 11.30 -8.02 12.15
CA GLU A 122 11.67 -8.95 13.22
C GLU A 122 11.10 -8.51 14.58
N ASP A 123 11.09 -7.20 14.89
CA ASP A 123 10.54 -6.68 16.14
C ASP A 123 9.01 -6.83 16.21
N PHE A 124 8.32 -6.58 15.08
CA PHE A 124 6.85 -6.60 15.03
C PHE A 124 6.24 -7.96 14.73
N ALA A 125 6.92 -8.78 13.92
CA ALA A 125 6.38 -10.02 13.38
C ALA A 125 7.44 -11.14 13.27
N PRO A 126 8.16 -11.48 14.36
CA PRO A 126 9.29 -12.42 14.32
C PRO A 126 8.87 -13.83 13.85
N HIS A 127 7.63 -14.22 14.13
CA HIS A 127 7.10 -15.56 13.82
C HIS A 127 6.43 -15.67 12.45
N LEU A 128 6.32 -14.57 11.70
CA LEU A 128 5.60 -14.50 10.43
C LEU A 128 6.53 -14.18 9.26
N ARG A 129 7.81 -14.55 9.37
CA ARG A 129 8.80 -14.33 8.33
C ARG A 129 8.40 -15.00 7.01
N ALA A 130 8.38 -14.21 5.95
CA ALA A 130 8.08 -14.65 4.59
C ALA A 130 8.91 -13.84 3.58
N SER A 131 9.18 -14.41 2.41
CA SER A 131 9.72 -13.65 1.27
C SER A 131 8.61 -12.81 0.64
N ALA A 132 8.97 -11.75 -0.08
CA ALA A 132 8.00 -10.94 -0.80
C ALA A 132 7.15 -11.78 -1.77
N THR A 133 7.77 -12.72 -2.50
CA THR A 133 7.06 -13.66 -3.39
C THR A 133 6.02 -14.49 -2.64
N ALA A 134 6.35 -15.03 -1.47
CA ALA A 134 5.40 -15.83 -0.69
C ALA A 134 4.23 -14.96 -0.18
N VAL A 135 4.51 -13.70 0.20
CA VAL A 135 3.48 -12.74 0.63
C VAL A 135 2.54 -12.39 -0.51
N THR A 136 3.07 -12.03 -1.69
CA THR A 136 2.24 -11.64 -2.85
C THR A 136 1.45 -12.83 -3.40
N GLU A 137 2.05 -14.01 -3.52
CA GLU A 137 1.32 -15.23 -3.91
C GLU A 137 0.18 -15.55 -2.94
N GLN A 138 0.41 -15.39 -1.63
CA GLN A 138 -0.63 -15.62 -0.64
C GLN A 138 -1.76 -14.59 -0.77
N ALA A 139 -1.44 -13.31 -1.00
CA ALA A 139 -2.42 -12.26 -1.22
C ALA A 139 -3.27 -12.52 -2.47
N THR A 140 -2.64 -12.88 -3.60
CA THR A 140 -3.33 -13.25 -4.83
C THR A 140 -4.24 -14.45 -4.66
N ARG A 141 -3.82 -15.47 -3.90
CA ARG A 141 -4.66 -16.64 -3.60
C ARG A 141 -5.87 -16.30 -2.73
N GLU A 142 -5.71 -15.39 -1.77
CA GLU A 142 -6.78 -15.05 -0.84
C GLU A 142 -7.78 -14.04 -1.42
N PHE A 143 -7.31 -13.13 -2.28
CA PHE A 143 -8.12 -12.05 -2.84
C PHE A 143 -7.99 -11.98 -4.38
N PRO A 144 -8.38 -13.05 -5.11
CA PRO A 144 -8.19 -13.12 -6.55
C PRO A 144 -9.00 -12.06 -7.31
N ASP A 145 -10.17 -11.69 -6.79
CA ASP A 145 -11.15 -10.83 -7.48
C ASP A 145 -11.01 -9.35 -7.10
N PHE A 146 -9.97 -8.95 -6.37
CA PHE A 146 -9.82 -7.58 -5.89
C PHE A 146 -9.77 -6.57 -7.04
N GLY A 147 -8.98 -6.85 -8.09
CA GLY A 147 -8.87 -5.97 -9.26
C GLY A 147 -10.22 -5.75 -9.93
N ASP A 148 -10.95 -6.83 -10.20
CA ASP A 148 -12.29 -6.78 -10.80
C ASP A 148 -13.27 -6.00 -9.93
N THR A 149 -13.26 -6.25 -8.60
CA THR A 149 -14.09 -5.53 -7.64
C THR A 149 -13.83 -4.02 -7.68
N ILE A 150 -12.57 -3.60 -7.78
CA ILE A 150 -12.21 -2.18 -7.87
C ILE A 150 -12.64 -1.59 -9.23
N MET A 151 -12.47 -2.34 -10.31
CA MET A 151 -12.85 -1.89 -11.65
C MET A 151 -14.37 -1.70 -11.80
N GLU A 152 -15.19 -2.53 -11.15
CA GLU A 152 -16.65 -2.37 -11.12
C GLU A 152 -17.11 -1.07 -10.45
N LEU A 153 -16.27 -0.48 -9.59
CA LEU A 153 -16.56 0.79 -8.92
C LEU A 153 -16.24 2.00 -9.80
N CYS A 154 -15.46 1.84 -10.85
CA CYS A 154 -15.04 2.93 -11.75
C CYS A 154 -16.16 3.39 -12.70
N ARG A 155 -16.17 4.68 -13.07
CA ARG A 155 -17.16 5.28 -13.98
C ARG A 155 -16.56 6.25 -14.99
#